data_AF-A0A842TTV8-F1
#
_entry.id   AF-A0A842TTV8-F1
#
_cell.length_a   1.000
_cell.length_b   1.000
_cell.length_c   1.000
_cell.angle_alpha   90.00
_cell.angle_beta   90.00
_cell.angle_gamma   90.00
#
_symmetry.space_group_name_H-M   'P 1'
#
loop_
_entity.id
_entity.type
_entity.pdbx_description
1 polymer ?
#
loop_
_entity_poly.entity_id
_entity_poly.type
_entity_poly.pdbx_seq_one_letter_code
_entity_poly.pdbx_strand_id
1 'polypeptide(L)'
;MEGKHINYNLIEKISAINDRVSSEAGIKANSYLNRATEILKDALYEGIVALKEHQERIYVATPAENGNIPSITATGKSLAEAWENSLLALYKHGCEIRTQYDRKSPGGNFIDPPSKDSTFTFIVEDPSSEPLIHRSFPGGPSDLEEYRQEVVEGVKNHWVRDLYEPSEDEKWEYTYNERLFEYAVPLNELDIFLKKMPGHHRENIDTKRIKSKKKPLEFLLEQDYVRVEKRPVKKWAKKAEYVEDKNSKKGVRKGGTWYAQKAGTQDFIVIDQIAYVVDKLSEQPYSRQAQAITWKPQEDTICYDPACLQSIWFRILPDEQGIGRLNMNVRFRSRDAYKAAFMNAFAFINLQEVVAKKISEKVHSPITLGRYLDISDSYHIYGKDLADFRKSFISPVCLRDFEDRTWTRGFANEFFEEAKSEIAEKIKKQDENIKDQLQRKKQAQARLRRKYNGK
;
A
#
# COMPACT_ATOMS: atom_id res chain seq x y z
N MET A 1 1.59 36.07 -23.07
CA MET A 1 0.95 36.42 -21.79
C MET A 1 -0.48 36.85 -22.04
N GLU A 2 -1.34 35.93 -22.46
CA GLU A 2 -2.80 36.11 -22.52
C GLU A 2 -3.37 34.70 -22.67
N GLY A 3 -3.75 34.10 -21.55
CA GLY A 3 -4.15 32.70 -21.51
C GLY A 3 -4.21 32.27 -20.08
N LYS A 4 -5.25 32.71 -19.35
CA LYS A 4 -5.61 32.23 -18.01
C LYS A 4 -6.92 32.85 -17.51
N HIS A 5 -7.98 32.81 -18.32
CA HIS A 5 -9.34 33.05 -17.82
C HIS A 5 -10.35 32.17 -18.57
N ILE A 6 -10.14 30.85 -18.57
CA ILE A 6 -11.22 29.92 -18.96
C ILE A 6 -12.17 29.79 -17.77
N ASN A 7 -13.12 30.72 -17.75
CA ASN A 7 -14.54 30.52 -17.49
C ASN A 7 -14.99 29.92 -16.13
N TYR A 8 -14.56 30.51 -15.00
CA TYR A 8 -15.28 30.44 -13.71
C TYR A 8 -16.81 30.65 -13.88
N ASN A 9 -17.17 31.52 -14.81
CA ASN A 9 -18.54 31.86 -15.17
C ASN A 9 -19.35 30.68 -15.74
N LEU A 10 -18.74 29.67 -16.36
CA LEU A 10 -19.48 28.59 -17.04
C LEU A 10 -19.97 27.51 -16.08
N ILE A 11 -19.16 27.12 -15.10
CA ILE A 11 -19.53 26.13 -14.07
C ILE A 11 -20.64 26.70 -13.17
N GLU A 12 -20.50 27.94 -12.72
CA GLU A 12 -21.55 28.62 -11.94
C GLU A 12 -22.84 28.77 -12.75
N LYS A 13 -22.75 29.11 -14.05
CA LYS A 13 -23.92 29.17 -14.93
C LYS A 13 -24.57 27.81 -15.14
N ILE A 14 -23.81 26.73 -15.31
CA ILE A 14 -24.36 25.37 -15.46
C ILE A 14 -25.05 24.92 -14.17
N SER A 15 -24.45 25.21 -13.00
CA SER A 15 -25.06 24.90 -11.70
C SER A 15 -26.35 25.71 -11.49
N ALA A 16 -26.33 27.01 -11.78
CA ALA A 16 -27.50 27.88 -11.66
C ALA A 16 -28.63 27.50 -12.63
N ILE A 17 -28.30 27.06 -13.85
CA ILE A 17 -29.29 26.54 -14.80
C ILE A 17 -29.92 25.24 -14.28
N ASN A 18 -29.12 24.35 -13.69
CA ASN A 18 -29.63 23.09 -13.13
C ASN A 18 -30.59 23.32 -11.95
N ASP A 19 -30.26 24.24 -11.04
CA ASP A 19 -31.09 24.55 -9.88
C ASP A 19 -32.42 25.18 -10.30
N ARG A 20 -32.38 26.07 -11.31
CA ARG A 20 -33.57 26.75 -11.82
C ARG A 20 -34.51 25.79 -12.53
N VAL A 21 -34.00 24.91 -13.38
CA VAL A 21 -34.85 23.97 -14.13
C VAL A 21 -35.35 22.81 -13.25
N SER A 22 -34.61 22.41 -12.22
CA SER A 22 -35.07 21.43 -11.22
C SER A 22 -36.25 21.92 -10.38
N SER A 23 -36.36 23.24 -10.20
CA SER A 23 -37.47 23.88 -9.48
C SER A 23 -38.76 23.97 -10.30
N GLU A 24 -38.68 23.86 -11.62
CA GLU A 24 -39.81 24.06 -12.56
C GLU A 24 -40.32 22.74 -13.19
N ALA A 25 -39.61 21.62 -13.02
CA ALA A 25 -39.87 20.37 -13.74
C ALA A 25 -40.46 19.24 -12.86
N GLY A 26 -41.39 18.44 -13.43
CA GLY A 26 -41.98 17.28 -12.76
C GLY A 26 -41.00 16.10 -12.61
N ILE A 27 -41.32 15.11 -11.75
CA ILE A 27 -40.41 14.02 -11.31
C ILE A 27 -39.67 13.30 -12.46
N LYS A 28 -40.34 13.01 -13.58
CA LYS A 28 -39.69 12.38 -14.75
C LYS A 28 -38.79 13.35 -15.53
N ALA A 29 -39.17 14.61 -15.67
CA ALA A 29 -38.34 15.62 -16.32
C ALA A 29 -37.08 15.91 -15.48
N ASN A 30 -37.19 15.88 -14.14
CA ASN A 30 -36.05 15.97 -13.24
C ASN A 30 -35.04 14.83 -13.42
N SER A 31 -35.46 13.58 -13.69
CA SER A 31 -34.49 12.49 -13.89
C SER A 31 -33.73 12.60 -15.23
N TYR A 32 -34.41 13.02 -16.31
CA TYR A 32 -33.74 13.28 -17.60
C TYR A 32 -32.84 14.50 -17.53
N LEU A 33 -33.28 15.55 -16.85
CA LEU A 33 -32.51 16.79 -16.71
C LEU A 33 -31.28 16.57 -15.84
N ASN A 34 -31.42 15.89 -14.70
CA ASN A 34 -30.28 15.49 -13.88
C ASN A 34 -29.28 14.67 -14.69
N ARG A 35 -29.76 13.73 -15.51
CA ARG A 35 -28.88 12.94 -16.39
C ARG A 35 -28.19 13.79 -17.46
N ALA A 36 -28.88 14.76 -18.07
CA ALA A 36 -28.31 15.68 -19.04
C ALA A 36 -27.28 16.63 -18.39
N THR A 37 -27.55 17.14 -17.19
CA THR A 37 -26.62 17.96 -16.41
C THR A 37 -25.38 17.16 -16.01
N GLU A 38 -25.53 15.91 -15.59
CA GLU A 38 -24.37 15.05 -15.29
C GLU A 38 -23.56 14.74 -16.56
N ILE A 39 -24.19 14.54 -17.72
CA ILE A 39 -23.48 14.40 -19.01
C ILE A 39 -22.72 15.69 -19.37
N LEU A 40 -23.34 16.86 -19.19
CA LEU A 40 -22.71 18.15 -19.49
C LEU A 40 -21.56 18.46 -18.52
N LYS A 41 -21.71 18.10 -17.23
CA LYS A 41 -20.63 18.18 -16.25
C LYS A 41 -19.50 17.21 -16.60
N ASP A 42 -19.81 15.97 -16.95
CA ASP A 42 -18.81 14.96 -17.33
C ASP A 42 -18.04 15.44 -18.58
N ALA A 43 -18.73 15.95 -19.61
CA ALA A 43 -18.11 16.52 -20.80
C ALA A 43 -17.28 17.79 -20.50
N LEU A 44 -17.73 18.62 -19.55
CA LEU A 44 -17.00 19.80 -19.09
C LEU A 44 -15.75 19.42 -18.31
N TYR A 45 -15.86 18.42 -17.42
CA TYR A 45 -14.73 17.89 -16.67
C TYR A 45 -13.71 17.25 -17.61
N GLU A 46 -14.15 16.43 -18.57
CA GLU A 46 -13.27 15.88 -19.61
C GLU A 46 -12.60 16.98 -20.44
N GLY A 47 -13.34 18.03 -20.81
CA GLY A 47 -12.80 19.19 -21.51
C GLY A 47 -11.77 19.97 -20.69
N ILE A 48 -12.00 20.17 -19.39
CA ILE A 48 -11.06 20.87 -18.50
C ILE A 48 -9.84 20.01 -18.20
N VAL A 49 -10.02 18.70 -17.99
CA VAL A 49 -8.92 17.74 -17.87
C VAL A 49 -8.06 17.82 -19.13
N ALA A 50 -8.65 17.77 -20.33
CA ALA A 50 -7.91 17.90 -21.58
C ALA A 50 -7.18 19.26 -21.75
N LEU A 51 -7.65 20.32 -21.08
CA LEU A 51 -7.02 21.65 -21.07
C LEU A 51 -5.95 21.83 -19.98
N LYS A 52 -6.04 21.09 -18.87
CA LYS A 52 -5.12 21.15 -17.72
C LYS A 52 -4.09 20.04 -17.71
N GLU A 53 -4.26 19.01 -18.52
CA GLU A 53 -3.19 18.08 -18.82
C GLU A 53 -2.00 18.87 -19.36
N HIS A 54 -0.94 18.94 -18.56
CA HIS A 54 0.35 19.35 -19.04
C HIS A 54 0.80 18.30 -20.06
N GLN A 55 0.50 18.50 -21.35
CA GLN A 55 0.76 17.51 -22.39
C GLN A 55 2.23 17.08 -22.46
N GLU A 56 3.15 17.92 -21.96
CA GLU A 56 4.58 17.62 -21.83
C GLU A 56 4.92 16.66 -20.67
N ARG A 57 3.98 16.44 -19.74
CA ARG A 57 4.13 15.64 -18.52
C ARG A 57 3.41 14.29 -18.56
N ILE A 58 2.61 14.05 -19.59
CA ILE A 58 1.81 12.82 -19.74
C ILE A 58 2.17 12.16 -21.08
N TYR A 59 2.48 10.87 -21.03
CA TYR A 59 2.80 10.07 -22.19
C TYR A 59 1.96 8.79 -22.21
N VAL A 60 1.15 8.62 -23.26
CA VAL A 60 0.37 7.40 -23.49
C VAL A 60 1.15 6.52 -24.46
N ALA A 61 1.76 5.46 -23.96
CA ALA A 61 2.54 4.53 -24.77
C ALA A 61 1.64 3.61 -25.60
N THR A 62 0.55 3.14 -24.99
CA THR A 62 -0.47 2.32 -25.68
C THR A 62 -1.88 2.77 -25.24
N PRO A 63 -2.81 2.98 -26.17
CA PRO A 63 -4.18 3.36 -25.84
C PRO A 63 -5.04 2.17 -25.40
N ALA A 64 -6.20 2.46 -24.82
CA ALA A 64 -7.19 1.48 -24.40
C ALA A 64 -8.01 0.95 -25.58
N GLU A 65 -7.40 0.13 -26.44
CA GLU A 65 -8.03 -0.36 -27.69
C GLU A 65 -7.90 -1.87 -27.86
N ASN A 66 -8.87 -2.48 -28.53
CA ASN A 66 -8.87 -3.90 -28.92
C ASN A 66 -8.66 -4.87 -27.73
N GLY A 67 -9.19 -4.53 -26.55
CA GLY A 67 -9.05 -5.35 -25.34
C GLY A 67 -7.69 -5.23 -24.64
N ASN A 68 -6.83 -4.30 -25.06
CA ASN A 68 -5.56 -4.05 -24.39
C ASN A 68 -5.73 -3.08 -23.21
N ILE A 69 -4.98 -3.33 -22.14
CA ILE A 69 -4.84 -2.40 -21.04
C ILE A 69 -3.91 -1.25 -21.51
N PRO A 70 -4.30 0.03 -21.35
CA PRO A 70 -3.47 1.15 -21.75
C PRO A 70 -2.21 1.23 -20.88
N SER A 71 -1.10 1.68 -21.47
CA SER A 71 0.14 1.97 -20.77
C SER A 71 0.39 3.47 -20.76
N ILE A 72 0.38 4.06 -19.56
CA ILE A 72 0.41 5.51 -19.38
C ILE A 72 1.54 5.89 -18.44
N THR A 73 2.20 7.01 -18.71
CA THR A 73 3.19 7.62 -17.82
C THR A 73 2.77 9.03 -17.50
N ALA A 74 2.84 9.42 -16.24
CA ALA A 74 2.71 10.81 -15.81
C ALA A 74 3.87 11.22 -14.90
N THR A 75 4.32 12.46 -15.05
CA THR A 75 5.42 13.04 -14.28
C THR A 75 5.06 14.38 -13.67
N GLY A 76 5.72 14.74 -12.57
CA GLY A 76 5.71 16.07 -11.99
C GLY A 76 7.01 16.33 -11.25
N LYS A 77 7.30 17.62 -11.01
CA LYS A 77 8.49 18.02 -10.26
C LYS A 77 8.39 17.55 -8.82
N SER A 78 7.25 17.84 -8.17
CA SER A 78 6.94 17.44 -6.79
C SER A 78 5.96 16.27 -6.70
N LEU A 79 5.81 15.70 -5.50
CA LEU A 79 4.85 14.63 -5.24
C LEU A 79 3.41 15.07 -5.56
N ALA A 80 3.02 16.28 -5.19
CA ALA A 80 1.69 16.83 -5.45
C ALA A 80 1.42 16.95 -6.96
N GLU A 81 2.36 17.51 -7.73
CA GLU A 81 2.20 17.70 -9.17
C GLU A 81 2.12 16.34 -9.89
N ALA A 82 3.03 15.42 -9.55
CA ALA A 82 3.06 14.11 -10.18
C ALA A 82 1.77 13.31 -9.93
N TRP A 83 1.18 13.43 -8.73
CA TRP A 83 -0.02 12.69 -8.36
C TRP A 83 -1.28 13.29 -8.97
N GLU A 84 -1.32 14.63 -9.05
CA GLU A 84 -2.39 15.29 -9.79
C GLU A 84 -2.38 14.86 -11.26
N ASN A 85 -1.20 14.92 -11.91
CA ASN A 85 -1.04 14.51 -13.30
C ASN A 85 -1.38 13.03 -13.51
N SER A 86 -1.05 12.13 -12.58
CA SER A 86 -1.37 10.71 -12.72
C SER A 86 -2.87 10.42 -12.66
N LEU A 87 -3.61 11.14 -11.81
CA LEU A 87 -5.05 11.01 -11.71
C LEU A 87 -5.78 11.58 -12.93
N LEU A 88 -5.34 12.73 -13.44
CA LEU A 88 -5.90 13.31 -14.67
C LEU A 88 -5.68 12.37 -15.87
N ALA A 89 -4.45 11.88 -16.03
CA ALA A 89 -4.08 10.96 -17.11
C ALA A 89 -4.86 9.64 -17.02
N LEU A 90 -4.98 9.05 -15.83
CA LEU A 90 -5.76 7.82 -15.64
C LEU A 90 -7.25 8.04 -15.95
N TYR A 91 -7.83 9.16 -15.50
CA TYR A 91 -9.24 9.45 -15.74
C TYR A 91 -9.57 9.57 -17.22
N LYS A 92 -8.69 10.22 -18.00
CA LYS A 92 -8.88 10.45 -19.43
C LYS A 92 -8.51 9.25 -20.30
N HIS A 93 -7.37 8.61 -20.02
CA HIS A 93 -6.78 7.60 -20.90
C HIS A 93 -6.92 6.16 -20.39
N GLY A 94 -7.35 5.96 -19.14
CA GLY A 94 -7.60 4.65 -18.56
C GLY A 94 -8.76 3.92 -19.25
N CYS A 95 -8.66 2.60 -19.29
CA CYS A 95 -9.77 1.76 -19.76
C CYS A 95 -10.84 1.63 -18.68
N GLU A 96 -12.03 1.18 -19.08
CA GLU A 96 -13.11 0.85 -18.14
C GLU A 96 -13.13 -0.64 -17.88
N ILE A 97 -13.10 -1.02 -16.60
CA ILE A 97 -13.04 -2.43 -16.19
C ILE A 97 -13.97 -2.72 -15.01
N ARG A 98 -14.54 -3.94 -14.99
CA ARG A 98 -15.30 -4.47 -13.85
C ARG A 98 -14.37 -5.19 -12.89
N THR A 99 -14.63 -5.04 -11.59
CA THR A 99 -13.79 -5.65 -10.55
C THR A 99 -14.62 -6.58 -9.66
N GLN A 100 -13.96 -7.53 -8.97
CA GLN A 100 -14.63 -8.33 -7.94
C GLN A 100 -15.11 -7.51 -6.74
N TYR A 101 -14.68 -6.24 -6.63
CA TYR A 101 -15.04 -5.32 -5.56
C TYR A 101 -16.28 -4.50 -5.90
N ASP A 102 -16.78 -4.55 -7.14
CA ASP A 102 -17.97 -3.84 -7.56
C ASP A 102 -19.19 -4.40 -6.83
N ARG A 103 -19.96 -3.53 -6.16
CA ARG A 103 -21.19 -3.93 -5.49
C ARG A 103 -22.22 -4.40 -6.51
N LYS A 104 -22.92 -5.47 -6.17
CA LYS A 104 -24.00 -6.04 -6.97
C LYS A 104 -25.32 -5.98 -6.20
N SER A 105 -26.40 -5.76 -6.93
CA SER A 105 -27.75 -5.88 -6.38
C SER A 105 -28.05 -7.35 -6.02
N PRO A 106 -29.10 -7.63 -5.23
CA PRO A 106 -29.52 -9.00 -4.95
C PRO A 106 -29.79 -9.85 -6.21
N GLY A 107 -30.12 -9.21 -7.34
CA GLY A 107 -30.29 -9.85 -8.66
C GLY A 107 -29.01 -10.03 -9.47
N GLY A 108 -27.83 -9.71 -8.91
CA GLY A 108 -26.53 -9.89 -9.55
C GLY A 108 -26.08 -8.75 -10.49
N ASN A 109 -26.89 -7.70 -10.65
CA ASN A 109 -26.54 -6.56 -11.51
C ASN A 109 -25.55 -5.63 -10.80
N PHE A 110 -24.56 -5.11 -11.53
CA PHE A 110 -23.62 -4.12 -11.00
C PHE A 110 -24.34 -2.82 -10.61
N ILE A 111 -24.08 -2.36 -9.38
CA ILE A 111 -24.54 -1.07 -8.85
C ILE A 111 -23.49 0.00 -9.15
N ASP A 112 -22.23 -0.32 -8.91
CA ASP A 112 -21.13 0.60 -9.13
C ASP A 112 -20.83 0.72 -10.65
N PRO A 113 -20.42 1.89 -11.15
CA PRO A 113 -19.93 2.02 -12.52
C PRO A 113 -18.60 1.25 -12.69
N PRO A 114 -18.12 1.03 -13.93
CA PRO A 114 -16.79 0.44 -14.14
C PRO A 114 -15.70 1.31 -13.49
N SER A 115 -14.65 0.66 -13.02
CA SER A 115 -13.45 1.36 -12.56
C SER A 115 -12.64 1.86 -13.75
N LYS A 116 -11.84 2.93 -13.55
CA LYS A 116 -10.78 3.31 -14.50
C LYS A 116 -9.51 2.54 -14.16
N ASP A 117 -8.81 1.97 -15.14
CA ASP A 117 -7.59 1.18 -14.92
C ASP A 117 -6.57 1.37 -16.06
N SER A 118 -5.30 1.11 -15.76
CA SER A 118 -4.17 1.12 -16.69
C SER A 118 -2.92 0.46 -16.08
N THR A 119 -2.00 0.03 -16.94
CA THR A 119 -0.60 -0.12 -16.53
C THR A 119 0.03 1.27 -16.50
N PHE A 120 0.63 1.65 -15.37
CA PHE A 120 0.98 3.06 -15.14
C PHE A 120 2.40 3.25 -14.61
N THR A 121 3.06 4.31 -15.07
CA THR A 121 4.30 4.81 -14.48
C THR A 121 4.11 6.23 -13.95
N PHE A 122 4.31 6.40 -12.65
CA PHE A 122 4.21 7.67 -11.95
C PHE A 122 5.62 8.14 -11.55
N ILE A 123 5.93 9.42 -11.81
CA ILE A 123 7.30 9.95 -11.71
C ILE A 123 7.34 11.24 -10.91
N VAL A 124 8.02 11.23 -9.77
CA VAL A 124 8.41 12.44 -9.03
C VAL A 124 9.88 12.73 -9.33
N GLU A 125 10.12 13.79 -10.10
CA GLU A 125 11.47 14.14 -10.57
C GLU A 125 12.38 14.59 -9.42
N ASP A 126 11.84 15.39 -8.51
CA ASP A 126 12.52 15.89 -7.32
C ASP A 126 11.64 15.68 -6.08
N PRO A 127 11.79 14.54 -5.38
CA PRO A 127 11.00 14.24 -4.18
C PRO A 127 11.21 15.23 -3.02
N SER A 128 12.26 16.06 -3.08
CA SER A 128 12.52 17.10 -2.08
C SER A 128 11.83 18.44 -2.40
N SER A 129 11.25 18.57 -3.60
CA SER A 129 10.66 19.82 -4.06
C SER A 129 9.29 20.12 -3.45
N GLU A 130 9.00 21.42 -3.40
CA GLU A 130 7.73 21.97 -2.91
C GLU A 130 6.88 22.55 -4.05
N PRO A 131 5.54 22.62 -3.89
CA PRO A 131 4.79 22.10 -2.76
C PRO A 131 4.66 20.57 -2.83
N LEU A 132 4.86 19.88 -1.70
CA LEU A 132 4.86 18.42 -1.64
C LEU A 132 3.45 17.82 -1.49
N ILE A 133 2.57 18.46 -0.73
CA ILE A 133 1.32 17.83 -0.26
C ILE A 133 0.12 18.34 -1.05
N HIS A 134 -0.64 17.44 -1.69
CA HIS A 134 -1.85 17.81 -2.42
C HIS A 134 -3.10 17.71 -1.53
N ARG A 135 -3.84 18.80 -1.32
CA ARG A 135 -4.94 18.89 -0.33
C ARG A 135 -6.13 17.96 -0.60
N SER A 136 -6.30 17.48 -1.82
CA SER A 136 -7.37 16.54 -2.20
C SER A 136 -7.06 15.06 -1.95
N PHE A 137 -5.95 14.69 -1.30
CA PHE A 137 -5.75 13.28 -0.90
C PHE A 137 -6.79 12.90 0.19
N PRO A 138 -7.42 11.71 0.10
CA PRO A 138 -8.38 11.26 1.13
C PRO A 138 -7.71 10.92 2.47
N GLY A 139 -8.35 11.24 3.60
CA GLY A 139 -7.91 10.87 4.97
C GLY A 139 -7.30 12.00 5.80
N GLY A 140 -6.75 13.04 5.15
CA GLY A 140 -6.17 14.20 5.83
C GLY A 140 -4.83 13.93 6.55
N PRO A 141 -4.24 14.95 7.21
CA PRO A 141 -2.86 14.88 7.73
C PRO A 141 -2.59 13.75 8.72
N SER A 142 -3.58 13.40 9.56
CA SER A 142 -3.43 12.34 10.56
C SER A 142 -3.28 10.96 9.90
N ASP A 143 -4.13 10.63 8.93
CA ASP A 143 -4.01 9.38 8.17
C ASP A 143 -2.70 9.31 7.36
N LEU A 144 -2.27 10.45 6.81
CA LEU A 144 -1.00 10.56 6.07
C LEU A 144 0.22 10.28 6.97
N GLU A 145 0.24 10.85 8.18
CA GLU A 145 1.30 10.62 9.17
C GLU A 145 1.27 9.20 9.74
N GLU A 146 0.08 8.64 9.98
CA GLU A 146 -0.08 7.24 10.40
C GLU A 146 0.49 6.29 9.34
N TYR A 147 0.29 6.59 8.05
CA TYR A 147 0.87 5.81 6.96
C TYR A 147 2.40 5.93 6.91
N ARG A 148 2.94 7.13 7.13
CA ARG A 148 4.40 7.34 7.22
C ARG A 148 5.00 6.53 8.36
N GLN A 149 4.41 6.58 9.55
CA GLN A 149 4.88 5.83 10.71
C GLN A 149 4.74 4.32 10.52
N GLU A 150 3.68 3.86 9.84
CA GLU A 150 3.53 2.44 9.51
C GLU A 150 4.69 1.95 8.67
N VAL A 151 5.00 2.62 7.55
CA VAL A 151 6.06 2.19 6.61
C VAL A 151 7.46 2.39 7.20
N VAL A 152 7.72 3.53 7.84
CA VAL A 152 9.09 3.92 8.24
C VAL A 152 9.46 3.42 9.63
N GLU A 153 8.50 3.41 10.57
CA GLU A 153 8.75 3.15 11.99
C GLU A 153 8.15 1.83 12.48
N GLY A 154 7.26 1.20 11.70
CA GLY A 154 6.68 -0.09 12.04
C GLY A 154 5.68 -0.03 13.20
N VAL A 155 5.04 1.12 13.42
CA VAL A 155 4.13 1.33 14.56
C VAL A 155 2.94 0.39 14.58
N LYS A 156 2.65 -0.31 13.47
CA LYS A 156 1.57 -1.30 13.35
C LYS A 156 2.05 -2.75 13.19
N ASN A 157 3.34 -3.05 13.30
CA ASN A 157 3.83 -4.43 13.11
C ASN A 157 3.20 -5.42 14.11
N HIS A 158 2.81 -4.95 15.31
CA HIS A 158 2.10 -5.75 16.30
C HIS A 158 0.61 -5.98 15.97
N TRP A 159 0.07 -5.26 14.99
CA TRP A 159 -1.31 -5.35 14.49
C TRP A 159 -1.46 -6.32 13.31
N VAL A 160 -0.46 -7.15 13.04
CA VAL A 160 -0.55 -8.17 12.00
C VAL A 160 -1.15 -9.46 12.59
N ARG A 161 -2.12 -10.04 11.89
CA ARG A 161 -2.77 -11.30 12.28
C ARG A 161 -1.84 -12.49 11.98
N ASP A 162 -2.00 -13.56 12.74
CA ASP A 162 -1.35 -14.83 12.41
C ASP A 162 -2.10 -15.46 11.23
N LEU A 163 -1.48 -15.48 10.04
CA LEU A 163 -2.06 -16.11 8.84
C LEU A 163 -2.28 -17.61 9.01
N TYR A 164 -1.62 -18.22 10.00
CA TYR A 164 -1.85 -19.59 10.43
C TYR A 164 -2.81 -19.64 11.63
N GLU A 165 -3.72 -18.68 11.78
CA GLU A 165 -4.89 -18.76 12.65
C GLU A 165 -6.19 -18.40 11.90
N PRO A 166 -7.15 -19.33 11.74
CA PRO A 166 -8.48 -18.98 11.31
C PRO A 166 -9.09 -18.17 12.44
N SER A 167 -9.17 -16.87 12.19
CA SER A 167 -9.68 -15.92 13.14
C SER A 167 -10.62 -14.99 12.39
N GLU A 168 -11.74 -14.68 13.02
CA GLU A 168 -12.56 -13.51 12.68
C GLU A 168 -11.86 -12.22 13.17
N ASP A 169 -10.52 -12.20 13.19
CA ASP A 169 -9.74 -11.05 13.65
C ASP A 169 -9.65 -10.03 12.51
N GLU A 170 -10.01 -8.78 12.82
CA GLU A 170 -9.98 -7.63 11.89
C GLU A 170 -8.57 -7.03 11.77
N LYS A 171 -7.56 -7.67 12.38
CA LYS A 171 -6.15 -7.34 12.20
C LYS A 171 -5.69 -7.44 10.75
N TRP A 172 -4.65 -6.68 10.45
CA TRP A 172 -4.09 -6.62 9.10
C TRP A 172 -3.38 -7.93 8.75
N GLU A 173 -3.34 -8.24 7.46
CA GLU A 173 -2.63 -9.42 6.97
C GLU A 173 -1.13 -9.19 6.80
N TYR A 174 -0.71 -7.93 6.67
CA TYR A 174 0.68 -7.52 6.62
C TYR A 174 0.81 -6.02 6.95
N THR A 175 2.04 -5.61 7.24
CA THR A 175 2.49 -4.22 7.17
C THR A 175 3.63 -4.13 6.17
N TYR A 176 3.79 -3.01 5.49
CA TYR A 176 4.93 -2.82 4.61
C TYR A 176 6.24 -2.82 5.40
N ASN A 177 6.24 -2.25 6.60
CA ASN A 177 7.42 -2.24 7.44
C ASN A 177 7.86 -3.64 7.87
N GLU A 178 6.97 -4.48 8.40
CA GLU A 178 7.35 -5.87 8.71
C GLU A 178 7.91 -6.58 7.46
N ARG A 179 7.29 -6.40 6.29
CA ARG A 179 7.78 -7.02 5.05
C ARG A 179 9.14 -6.47 4.61
N LEU A 180 9.49 -5.21 4.89
CA LEU A 180 10.76 -4.61 4.48
C LEU A 180 11.89 -4.84 5.50
N PHE A 181 11.60 -4.76 6.80
CA PHE A 181 12.58 -4.79 7.88
C PHE A 181 12.62 -6.12 8.65
N GLU A 182 11.56 -6.92 8.59
CA GLU A 182 11.44 -8.22 9.27
C GLU A 182 11.06 -9.34 8.30
N TYR A 183 11.65 -9.35 7.10
CA TYR A 183 11.30 -10.33 6.07
C TYR A 183 11.69 -11.75 6.50
N ALA A 184 10.72 -12.48 7.04
CA ALA A 184 10.90 -13.82 7.60
C ALA A 184 10.69 -14.92 6.56
N VAL A 185 11.65 -15.85 6.49
CA VAL A 185 11.61 -17.06 5.65
C VAL A 185 11.83 -18.29 6.55
N PRO A 186 10.93 -19.29 6.52
CA PRO A 186 11.12 -20.51 7.30
C PRO A 186 12.31 -21.31 6.77
N LEU A 187 13.20 -21.75 7.67
CA LEU A 187 14.27 -22.68 7.32
C LEU A 187 13.71 -24.08 7.09
N ASN A 188 14.04 -24.70 5.96
CA ASN A 188 13.61 -26.08 5.73
C ASN A 188 14.49 -27.07 6.54
N GLU A 189 14.07 -28.33 6.61
CA GLU A 189 14.80 -29.37 7.35
C GLU A 189 16.24 -29.58 6.84
N LEU A 190 16.50 -29.33 5.55
CA LEU A 190 17.82 -29.42 4.94
C LEU A 190 18.75 -28.31 5.44
N ASP A 191 18.26 -27.08 5.60
CA ASP A 191 19.03 -25.96 6.16
C ASP A 191 19.38 -26.22 7.64
N ILE A 192 18.43 -26.78 8.39
CA ILE A 192 18.62 -27.20 9.79
C ILE A 192 19.62 -28.36 9.88
N PHE A 193 19.58 -29.30 8.93
CA PHE A 193 20.52 -30.42 8.85
C PHE A 193 21.94 -29.95 8.53
N LEU A 194 22.13 -29.07 7.55
CA LEU A 194 23.43 -28.49 7.20
C LEU A 194 24.06 -27.73 8.39
N LYS A 195 23.24 -27.04 9.19
CA LYS A 195 23.68 -26.37 10.43
C LYS A 195 24.22 -27.35 11.50
N LYS A 196 23.66 -28.56 11.57
CA LYS A 196 24.01 -29.58 12.58
C LYS A 196 25.20 -30.47 12.18
N MET A 197 25.67 -30.43 10.94
CA MET A 197 26.79 -31.28 10.50
C MET A 197 28.15 -30.83 11.07
N PRO A 198 28.97 -31.73 11.65
CA PRO A 198 30.35 -31.44 12.06
C PRO A 198 31.23 -30.97 10.89
N GLY A 199 32.17 -30.05 11.15
CA GLY A 199 32.99 -29.38 10.13
C GLY A 199 33.74 -30.32 9.16
N HIS A 200 34.19 -31.49 9.61
CA HIS A 200 34.96 -32.44 8.79
C HIS A 200 34.12 -33.24 7.77
N HIS A 201 32.80 -33.31 7.93
CA HIS A 201 31.91 -33.93 6.93
C HIS A 201 31.43 -32.91 5.87
N ARG A 202 31.75 -31.63 6.03
CA ARG A 202 31.32 -30.54 5.15
C ARG A 202 32.15 -30.42 3.86
N GLU A 203 33.34 -31.03 3.83
CA GLU A 203 34.31 -30.96 2.71
C GLU A 203 33.94 -31.86 1.51
N ASN A 204 33.06 -32.86 1.72
CA ASN A 204 32.66 -33.82 0.68
C ASN A 204 31.40 -33.39 -0.12
N ILE A 205 30.86 -32.20 0.11
CA ILE A 205 29.81 -31.63 -0.74
C ILE A 205 30.50 -30.98 -1.93
N ASP A 206 30.18 -31.40 -3.16
CA ASP A 206 30.78 -30.88 -4.39
C ASP A 206 30.50 -29.37 -4.54
N THR A 207 31.43 -28.56 -4.05
CA THR A 207 31.40 -27.10 -4.07
C THR A 207 31.88 -26.53 -5.41
N LYS A 208 32.22 -27.35 -6.42
CA LYS A 208 32.74 -26.86 -7.71
C LYS A 208 31.78 -25.93 -8.46
N ARG A 209 30.47 -25.95 -8.15
CA ARG A 209 29.47 -25.02 -8.70
C ARG A 209 29.25 -23.74 -7.88
N ILE A 210 29.77 -23.66 -6.66
CA ILE A 210 29.59 -22.52 -5.77
C ILE A 210 30.94 -21.83 -5.62
N LYS A 211 31.16 -20.73 -6.36
CA LYS A 211 32.40 -19.93 -6.35
C LYS A 211 32.56 -19.12 -5.05
N SER A 212 32.55 -19.77 -3.88
CA SER A 212 32.76 -19.15 -2.58
C SER A 212 33.36 -20.16 -1.60
N LYS A 213 34.43 -19.76 -0.88
CA LYS A 213 35.07 -20.57 0.17
C LYS A 213 34.20 -20.69 1.44
N LYS A 214 33.12 -19.90 1.57
CA LYS A 214 32.10 -20.01 2.64
C LYS A 214 30.82 -20.60 2.04
N LYS A 215 30.14 -21.53 2.74
CA LYS A 215 28.85 -22.04 2.25
C LYS A 215 27.87 -20.86 2.18
N PRO A 216 27.05 -20.70 1.11
CA PRO A 216 26.22 -19.50 0.92
C PRO A 216 25.35 -19.12 2.11
N LEU A 217 24.85 -20.12 2.85
CA LEU A 217 24.06 -19.92 4.06
C LEU A 217 24.90 -19.39 5.23
N GLU A 218 26.14 -19.86 5.39
CA GLU A 218 27.04 -19.36 6.45
C GLU A 218 27.38 -17.89 6.21
N PHE A 219 27.67 -17.52 4.95
CA PHE A 219 27.92 -16.13 4.59
C PHE A 219 26.70 -15.23 4.83
N LEU A 220 25.49 -15.71 4.50
CA LEU A 220 24.25 -14.97 4.77
C LEU A 220 24.01 -14.77 6.28
N LEU A 221 24.28 -15.79 7.10
CA LEU A 221 24.09 -15.74 8.55
C LEU A 221 25.13 -14.89 9.28
N GLU A 222 26.24 -14.53 8.63
CA GLU A 222 27.25 -13.62 9.16
C GLU A 222 26.90 -12.14 8.92
N GLN A 223 25.85 -11.82 8.15
CA GLN A 223 25.48 -10.45 7.85
C GLN A 223 24.72 -9.81 9.02
N ASP A 224 25.03 -8.56 9.35
CA ASP A 224 24.40 -7.84 10.47
C ASP A 224 22.89 -7.61 10.27
N TYR A 225 22.44 -7.56 9.01
CA TYR A 225 21.04 -7.44 8.64
C TYR A 225 20.28 -8.78 8.61
N VAL A 226 20.92 -9.87 9.04
CA VAL A 226 20.32 -11.21 9.12
C VAL A 226 20.34 -11.74 10.55
N ARG A 227 19.20 -12.26 10.99
CA ARG A 227 19.08 -12.92 12.29
C ARG A 227 18.25 -14.20 12.21
N VAL A 228 18.50 -15.12 13.12
CA VAL A 228 17.70 -16.35 13.25
C VAL A 228 16.73 -16.21 14.42
N GLU A 229 15.45 -16.38 14.15
CA GLU A 229 14.39 -16.36 15.14
C GLU A 229 13.74 -17.73 15.29
N LYS A 230 13.46 -18.13 16.53
CA LYS A 230 12.62 -19.30 16.81
C LYS A 230 11.21 -18.86 17.07
N ARG A 231 10.30 -19.15 16.14
CA ARG A 231 8.87 -18.85 16.29
C ARG A 231 8.10 -20.11 16.68
N PRO A 232 7.12 -20.02 17.59
CA PRO A 232 6.30 -21.17 17.94
C PRO A 232 5.46 -21.60 16.73
N VAL A 233 5.52 -22.88 16.37
CA VAL A 233 4.61 -23.44 15.37
C VAL A 233 3.41 -24.03 16.07
N LYS A 234 2.24 -23.78 15.51
CA LYS A 234 1.01 -24.39 15.97
C LYS A 234 0.58 -25.47 14.97
N LYS A 235 0.23 -26.65 15.48
CA LYS A 235 -0.36 -27.76 14.71
C LYS A 235 -1.86 -27.71 14.90
N TRP A 236 -2.55 -27.86 13.78
CA TRP A 236 -3.98 -27.94 13.75
C TRP A 236 -4.48 -29.22 14.40
N ALA A 237 -5.23 -29.07 15.48
CA ALA A 237 -6.02 -30.13 16.06
C ALA A 237 -7.50 -29.75 15.96
N LYS A 238 -8.36 -30.74 15.77
CA LYS A 238 -9.80 -30.53 15.74
C LYS A 238 -10.36 -30.73 17.15
N LYS A 239 -10.87 -29.68 17.80
CA LYS A 239 -11.56 -29.84 19.09
C LYS A 239 -13.02 -30.08 18.81
N ALA A 240 -13.63 -31.07 19.46
CA ALA A 240 -15.09 -31.17 19.45
C ALA A 240 -15.69 -29.90 20.06
N GLU A 241 -16.57 -29.24 19.32
CA GLU A 241 -17.37 -28.14 19.85
C GLU A 241 -18.75 -28.64 20.22
N TYR A 242 -19.19 -28.19 21.39
CA TYR A 242 -20.51 -28.45 21.92
C TYR A 242 -21.28 -27.15 21.88
N VAL A 243 -22.44 -27.18 21.26
CA VAL A 243 -23.37 -26.05 21.25
C VAL A 243 -24.59 -26.44 22.04
N GLU A 244 -25.18 -25.46 22.72
CA GLU A 244 -26.41 -25.67 23.48
C GLU A 244 -27.55 -25.95 22.50
N ASP A 245 -28.17 -27.12 22.65
CA ASP A 245 -29.40 -27.43 21.93
C ASP A 245 -30.55 -26.70 22.65
N LYS A 246 -31.22 -25.79 21.94
CA LYS A 246 -32.34 -25.03 22.51
C LYS A 246 -33.53 -25.92 22.89
N ASN A 247 -33.58 -27.16 22.37
CA ASN A 247 -34.68 -28.10 22.57
C ASN A 247 -34.33 -29.31 23.46
N SER A 248 -33.08 -29.45 23.94
CA SER A 248 -32.71 -30.51 24.88
C SER A 248 -31.66 -30.05 25.90
N LYS A 249 -31.75 -30.52 27.15
CA LYS A 249 -30.72 -30.27 28.20
C LYS A 249 -29.39 -31.00 27.94
N LYS A 250 -29.11 -31.42 26.70
CA LYS A 250 -27.88 -32.10 26.27
C LYS A 250 -27.17 -31.22 25.22
N GLY A 251 -25.87 -31.03 25.38
CA GLY A 251 -25.06 -30.38 24.35
C GLY A 251 -24.93 -31.29 23.13
N VAL A 252 -25.18 -30.76 21.93
CA VAL A 252 -25.01 -31.51 20.68
C VAL A 252 -23.65 -31.14 20.08
N ARG A 253 -22.90 -32.14 19.62
CA ARG A 253 -21.60 -31.95 18.95
C ARG A 253 -21.86 -31.36 17.55
N LYS A 254 -21.69 -30.05 17.40
CA LYS A 254 -22.00 -29.33 16.14
C LYS A 254 -20.87 -29.43 15.10
N GLY A 255 -19.84 -30.22 15.38
CA GLY A 255 -18.64 -30.34 14.56
C GLY A 255 -17.40 -30.20 15.43
N GLY A 256 -16.31 -29.73 14.84
CA GLY A 256 -15.13 -29.37 15.61
C GLY A 256 -14.38 -28.21 15.00
N THR A 257 -14.00 -27.27 15.84
CA THR A 257 -13.21 -26.11 15.46
C THR A 257 -11.75 -26.47 15.47
N TRP A 258 -11.09 -26.04 14.41
CA TRP A 258 -9.65 -26.13 14.31
C TRP A 258 -9.05 -25.20 15.35
N TYR A 259 -8.25 -25.75 16.24
CA TYR A 259 -7.47 -24.97 17.18
C TYR A 259 -6.00 -25.31 17.00
N ALA A 260 -5.21 -24.28 17.20
CA ALA A 260 -3.79 -24.32 17.06
C ALA A 260 -3.19 -24.87 18.38
N GLN A 261 -2.67 -26.10 18.39
CA GLN A 261 -1.89 -26.65 19.51
C GLN A 261 -0.42 -26.30 19.32
N LYS A 262 0.30 -25.97 20.40
CA LYS A 262 1.76 -25.80 20.31
C LYS A 262 2.40 -27.11 19.84
N ALA A 263 2.98 -27.10 18.64
CA ALA A 263 3.53 -28.28 17.99
C ALA A 263 5.05 -28.36 18.06
N GLY A 264 5.69 -27.24 18.37
CA GLY A 264 7.13 -27.10 18.43
C GLY A 264 7.54 -25.66 18.14
N THR A 265 8.77 -25.51 17.68
CA THR A 265 9.33 -24.24 17.21
C THR A 265 9.90 -24.43 15.82
N GLN A 266 9.78 -23.41 14.99
CA GLN A 266 10.38 -23.33 13.67
C GLN A 266 11.41 -22.22 13.67
N ASP A 267 12.58 -22.51 13.11
CA ASP A 267 13.62 -21.53 12.91
C ASP A 267 13.28 -20.74 11.62
N PHE A 268 13.34 -19.42 11.72
CA PHE A 268 13.18 -18.48 10.61
C PHE A 268 14.48 -17.72 10.44
N ILE A 269 14.88 -17.53 9.18
CA ILE A 269 15.80 -16.44 8.83
C ILE A 269 14.94 -15.19 8.69
N VAL A 270 15.35 -14.12 9.36
CA VAL A 270 14.73 -12.80 9.22
C VAL A 270 15.76 -11.85 8.67
N ILE A 271 15.37 -11.14 7.61
CA ILE A 271 16.24 -10.26 6.83
C ILE A 271 15.68 -8.84 6.93
N ASP A 272 16.49 -7.91 7.44
CA ASP A 272 16.26 -6.48 7.24
C ASP A 272 16.76 -6.10 5.85
N GLN A 273 15.83 -6.05 4.90
CA GLN A 273 16.15 -5.80 3.50
C GLN A 273 16.61 -4.35 3.28
N ILE A 274 16.19 -3.41 4.14
CA ILE A 274 16.59 -2.01 4.05
C ILE A 274 18.02 -1.83 4.59
N ALA A 275 18.38 -2.49 5.69
CA ALA A 275 19.77 -2.53 6.15
C ALA A 275 20.70 -3.16 5.10
N TYR A 276 20.28 -4.27 4.47
CA TYR A 276 20.99 -4.82 3.31
C TYR A 276 21.20 -3.78 2.20
N VAL A 277 20.16 -3.04 1.82
CA VAL A 277 20.25 -1.99 0.78
C VAL A 277 21.24 -0.89 1.18
N VAL A 278 21.19 -0.41 2.43
CA VAL A 278 22.11 0.59 2.97
C VAL A 278 23.56 0.09 2.88
N ASP A 279 23.83 -1.12 3.35
CA ASP A 279 25.15 -1.72 3.33
C ASP A 279 25.65 -1.87 1.89
N LYS A 280 24.81 -2.44 1.02
CA LYS A 280 25.15 -2.70 -0.38
C LYS A 280 25.48 -1.42 -1.15
N LEU A 281 24.71 -0.35 -0.96
CA LEU A 281 24.91 0.91 -1.67
C LEU A 281 26.01 1.78 -1.06
N SER A 282 26.31 1.61 0.23
CA SER A 282 27.47 2.25 0.86
C SER A 282 28.79 1.71 0.29
N GLU A 283 28.83 0.42 -0.04
CA GLU A 283 30.00 -0.21 -0.69
C GLU A 283 30.00 -0.02 -2.21
N GLN A 284 28.83 -0.18 -2.85
CA GLN A 284 28.69 -0.22 -4.31
C GLN A 284 27.48 0.63 -4.75
N PRO A 285 27.64 1.97 -4.84
CA PRO A 285 26.53 2.89 -5.10
C PRO A 285 25.81 2.62 -6.44
N TYR A 286 26.54 2.11 -7.43
CA TYR A 286 26.03 1.76 -8.77
C TYR A 286 25.47 0.33 -8.87
N SER A 287 25.30 -0.37 -7.74
CA SER A 287 24.81 -1.74 -7.71
C SER A 287 23.48 -1.90 -8.46
N ARG A 288 23.32 -3.04 -9.13
CA ARG A 288 22.05 -3.44 -9.77
C ARG A 288 21.22 -4.35 -8.86
N GLN A 289 21.73 -4.69 -7.68
CA GLN A 289 21.21 -5.74 -6.80
C GLN A 289 20.55 -5.19 -5.52
N ALA A 290 20.63 -3.87 -5.28
CA ALA A 290 20.03 -3.23 -4.11
C ALA A 290 18.50 -3.18 -4.29
N GLN A 291 17.81 -4.16 -3.71
CA GLN A 291 16.36 -4.32 -3.80
C GLN A 291 15.79 -4.92 -2.51
N ALA A 292 14.52 -4.67 -2.27
CA ALA A 292 13.70 -5.29 -1.24
C ALA A 292 12.38 -5.75 -1.85
N ILE A 293 11.79 -6.82 -1.32
CA ILE A 293 10.50 -7.37 -1.77
C ILE A 293 9.52 -7.50 -0.62
N THR A 294 8.23 -7.48 -0.95
CA THR A 294 7.16 -7.63 0.04
C THR A 294 6.32 -8.87 -0.20
N TRP A 295 6.32 -9.41 -1.43
CA TRP A 295 5.58 -10.61 -1.76
C TRP A 295 6.24 -11.87 -1.18
N LYS A 296 5.46 -12.66 -0.45
CA LYS A 296 5.82 -13.96 0.08
C LYS A 296 4.89 -15.01 -0.51
N PRO A 297 5.33 -15.82 -1.49
CA PRO A 297 4.48 -16.80 -2.15
C PRO A 297 3.75 -17.74 -1.18
N GLN A 298 4.41 -18.16 -0.10
CA GLN A 298 3.83 -19.08 0.88
C GLN A 298 2.73 -18.47 1.78
N GLU A 299 2.66 -17.13 1.87
CA GLU A 299 1.68 -16.41 2.68
C GLU A 299 0.60 -15.79 1.77
N ASP A 300 1.02 -15.11 0.71
CA ASP A 300 0.16 -14.21 -0.07
C ASP A 300 -0.77 -14.95 -1.05
N THR A 301 -0.52 -16.23 -1.39
CA THR A 301 -1.41 -17.01 -2.26
C THR A 301 -2.71 -17.46 -1.59
N ILE A 302 -2.78 -17.39 -0.26
CA ILE A 302 -3.95 -17.79 0.55
C ILE A 302 -4.53 -16.62 1.36
N CYS A 303 -3.96 -15.43 1.16
CA CYS A 303 -4.28 -14.17 1.80
C CYS A 303 -5.49 -13.53 1.10
N TYR A 304 -6.37 -12.84 1.84
CA TYR A 304 -7.52 -12.16 1.24
C TYR A 304 -7.10 -10.85 0.56
N ASP A 305 -6.26 -10.08 1.25
CA ASP A 305 -5.61 -8.84 0.86
C ASP A 305 -4.07 -9.03 0.84
N PRO A 306 -3.49 -9.68 -0.18
CA PRO A 306 -2.04 -9.84 -0.28
C PRO A 306 -1.31 -8.50 -0.47
N ALA A 307 0.00 -8.46 -0.26
CA ALA A 307 0.80 -7.24 -0.43
C ALA A 307 0.58 -6.55 -1.79
N CYS A 308 0.25 -5.26 -1.80
CA CYS A 308 0.08 -4.49 -3.05
C CYS A 308 1.43 -4.09 -3.65
N LEU A 309 2.31 -3.47 -2.86
CA LEU A 309 3.72 -3.33 -3.20
C LEU A 309 4.31 -4.73 -3.42
N GLN A 310 5.17 -4.90 -4.41
CA GLN A 310 5.88 -6.15 -4.72
C GLN A 310 7.38 -6.02 -4.48
N SER A 311 7.97 -4.89 -4.91
CA SER A 311 9.41 -4.66 -4.79
C SER A 311 9.77 -3.18 -4.75
N ILE A 312 10.91 -2.89 -4.15
CA ILE A 312 11.60 -1.60 -4.17
C ILE A 312 13.02 -1.83 -4.69
N TRP A 313 13.49 -0.98 -5.58
CA TRP A 313 14.83 -1.01 -6.15
C TRP A 313 15.51 0.34 -5.99
N PHE A 314 16.79 0.33 -5.66
CA PHE A 314 17.57 1.54 -5.35
C PHE A 314 18.85 1.61 -6.18
N ARG A 315 19.30 2.83 -6.47
CA ARG A 315 20.63 3.10 -7.03
C ARG A 315 21.09 4.51 -6.74
N ILE A 316 22.39 4.67 -6.49
CA ILE A 316 23.03 5.99 -6.37
C ILE A 316 23.78 6.30 -7.67
N LEU A 317 23.56 7.51 -8.19
CA LEU A 317 24.34 8.08 -9.30
C LEU A 317 24.84 9.46 -8.88
N PRO A 318 26.08 9.86 -9.22
CA PRO A 318 26.53 11.22 -8.99
C PRO A 318 25.76 12.21 -9.88
N ASP A 319 25.46 13.39 -9.34
CA ASP A 319 25.08 14.55 -10.15
C ASP A 319 26.30 15.24 -10.79
N GLU A 320 26.06 16.37 -11.45
CA GLU A 320 27.09 17.16 -12.13
C GLU A 320 28.18 17.68 -11.17
N GLN A 321 27.86 17.82 -9.88
CA GLN A 321 28.77 18.24 -8.82
C GLN A 321 29.46 17.04 -8.13
N GLY A 322 29.15 15.81 -8.56
CA GLY A 322 29.67 14.58 -7.97
C GLY A 322 28.94 14.13 -6.70
N ILE A 323 27.85 14.80 -6.30
CA ILE A 323 27.06 14.44 -5.13
C ILE A 323 26.16 13.24 -5.48
N GLY A 324 26.17 12.21 -4.63
CA GLY A 324 25.38 11.01 -4.88
C GLY A 324 23.88 11.26 -4.74
N ARG A 325 23.10 10.92 -5.76
CA ARG A 325 21.63 10.96 -5.78
C ARG A 325 21.05 9.56 -5.66
N LEU A 326 20.37 9.27 -4.55
CA LEU A 326 19.67 8.00 -4.32
C LEU A 326 18.35 7.97 -5.08
N ASN A 327 18.29 7.22 -6.18
CA ASN A 327 17.08 6.97 -6.94
C ASN A 327 16.34 5.74 -6.39
N MET A 328 15.00 5.78 -6.41
CA MET A 328 14.17 4.69 -5.92
C MET A 328 13.02 4.38 -6.88
N ASN A 329 12.87 3.11 -7.23
CA ASN A 329 11.76 2.60 -8.01
C ASN A 329 10.95 1.62 -7.17
N VAL A 330 9.63 1.79 -7.09
CA VAL A 330 8.70 0.87 -6.45
C VAL A 330 7.83 0.19 -7.51
N ARG A 331 7.38 -1.04 -7.23
CA ARG A 331 6.48 -1.79 -8.11
C ARG A 331 5.26 -2.28 -7.36
N PHE A 332 4.08 -2.01 -7.90
CA PHE A 332 2.79 -2.44 -7.37
C PHE A 332 2.08 -3.35 -8.36
N ARG A 333 1.48 -4.44 -7.86
CA ARG A 333 0.58 -5.27 -8.67
C ARG A 333 -0.82 -4.66 -8.80
N SER A 334 -1.19 -3.79 -7.87
CA SER A 334 -2.52 -3.20 -7.73
C SER A 334 -2.40 -1.91 -6.92
N ARG A 335 -2.97 -0.82 -7.42
CA ARG A 335 -2.72 0.52 -6.92
C ARG A 335 -3.97 1.38 -7.00
N ASP A 336 -4.61 1.60 -5.84
CA ASP A 336 -5.68 2.60 -5.72
C ASP A 336 -5.06 4.00 -5.88
N ALA A 337 -5.24 4.56 -7.06
CA ALA A 337 -4.67 5.83 -7.48
C ALA A 337 -5.18 7.00 -6.63
N TYR A 338 -6.47 6.97 -6.26
CA TYR A 338 -7.15 8.10 -5.63
C TYR A 338 -7.02 8.05 -4.10
N LYS A 339 -7.26 6.90 -3.47
CA LYS A 339 -7.30 6.82 -2.01
C LYS A 339 -5.99 6.41 -1.36
N ALA A 340 -5.07 5.76 -2.06
CA ALA A 340 -3.86 5.20 -1.43
C ALA A 340 -2.55 5.72 -2.02
N ALA A 341 -2.47 5.90 -3.34
CA ALA A 341 -1.20 6.14 -4.02
C ALA A 341 -0.42 7.36 -3.47
N PHE A 342 -1.12 8.46 -3.16
CA PHE A 342 -0.50 9.65 -2.57
C PHE A 342 0.16 9.34 -1.23
N MET A 343 -0.59 8.79 -0.27
CA MET A 343 -0.09 8.47 1.08
C MET A 343 1.07 7.47 1.03
N ASN A 344 0.95 6.47 0.16
CA ASN A 344 2.01 5.49 -0.05
C ASN A 344 3.27 6.13 -0.60
N ALA A 345 3.16 6.92 -1.68
CA ALA A 345 4.30 7.60 -2.27
C ALA A 345 4.96 8.56 -1.27
N PHE A 346 4.19 9.30 -0.49
CA PHE A 346 4.70 10.12 0.61
C PHE A 346 5.51 9.29 1.62
N ALA A 347 4.96 8.17 2.10
CA ALA A 347 5.65 7.31 3.05
C ALA A 347 6.92 6.68 2.48
N PHE A 348 6.91 6.25 1.21
CA PHE A 348 8.11 5.70 0.56
C PHE A 348 9.16 6.77 0.26
N ILE A 349 8.79 8.01 -0.06
CA ILE A 349 9.74 9.12 -0.17
C ILE A 349 10.42 9.39 1.19
N ASN A 350 9.66 9.34 2.29
CA ASN A 350 10.25 9.41 3.63
C ASN A 350 11.18 8.22 3.93
N LEU A 351 10.84 7.00 3.47
CA LEU A 351 11.76 5.86 3.54
C LEU A 351 13.05 6.11 2.72
N GLN A 352 12.92 6.71 1.53
CA GLN A 352 14.05 7.09 0.67
C GLN A 352 14.97 8.09 1.39
N GLU A 353 14.41 9.06 2.10
CA GLU A 353 15.14 10.02 2.95
C GLU A 353 15.91 9.32 4.07
N VAL A 354 15.27 8.37 4.77
CA VAL A 354 15.93 7.57 5.81
C VAL A 354 17.08 6.75 5.23
N VAL A 355 16.90 6.12 4.08
CA VAL A 355 17.96 5.33 3.42
C VAL A 355 19.11 6.24 2.96
N ALA A 356 18.81 7.39 2.33
CA ALA A 356 19.82 8.35 1.90
C ALA A 356 20.64 8.86 3.08
N LYS A 357 19.98 9.20 4.20
CA LYS A 357 20.63 9.64 5.43
C LYS A 357 21.56 8.55 6.00
N LYS A 358 21.07 7.31 6.15
CA LYS A 358 21.87 6.19 6.68
C LYS A 358 23.10 5.91 5.82
N ILE A 359 22.97 5.94 4.49
CA ILE A 359 24.11 5.76 3.58
C ILE A 359 25.07 6.94 3.74
N SER A 360 24.57 8.18 3.73
CA SER A 360 25.39 9.39 3.87
C SER A 360 26.23 9.38 5.15
N GLU A 361 25.63 8.97 6.28
CA GLU A 361 26.32 8.78 7.55
C GLU A 361 27.40 7.70 7.47
N LYS A 362 27.08 6.56 6.83
CA LYS A 362 27.99 5.41 6.71
C LYS A 362 29.19 5.68 5.81
N VAL A 363 29.02 6.44 4.72
CA VAL A 363 30.10 6.77 3.77
C VAL A 363 30.78 8.12 4.04
N HIS A 364 30.31 8.88 5.04
CA HIS A 364 30.79 10.23 5.37
C HIS A 364 30.80 11.20 4.17
N SER A 365 29.79 11.09 3.29
CA SER A 365 29.63 11.94 2.10
C SER A 365 28.14 12.26 1.91
N PRO A 366 27.76 13.45 1.45
CA PRO A 366 26.36 13.80 1.21
C PRO A 366 25.73 12.86 0.18
N ILE A 367 24.56 12.31 0.53
CA ILE A 367 23.66 11.60 -0.39
C ILE A 367 22.33 12.36 -0.39
N THR A 368 21.92 12.84 -1.56
CA THR A 368 20.66 13.56 -1.76
C THR A 368 19.62 12.66 -2.43
N LEU A 369 18.36 13.10 -2.46
CA LEU A 369 17.32 12.37 -3.14
C LEU A 369 17.48 12.47 -4.65
N GLY A 370 17.54 11.30 -5.30
CA GLY A 370 17.22 11.13 -6.70
C GLY A 370 15.71 10.95 -6.90
N ARG A 371 15.33 10.71 -8.15
CA ARG A 371 13.94 10.52 -8.56
C ARG A 371 13.24 9.41 -7.76
N TYR A 372 11.94 9.59 -7.52
CA TYR A 372 11.02 8.52 -7.11
C TYR A 372 10.18 8.06 -8.32
N LEU A 373 10.06 6.74 -8.50
CA LEU A 373 9.34 6.12 -9.60
C LEU A 373 8.40 5.03 -9.08
N ASP A 374 7.12 5.11 -9.39
CA ASP A 374 6.12 4.07 -9.12
C ASP A 374 5.70 3.40 -10.42
N ILE A 375 5.86 2.07 -10.50
CA ILE A 375 5.36 1.23 -11.59
C ILE A 375 4.19 0.42 -11.05
N SER A 376 3.04 0.54 -11.69
CA SER A 376 1.82 -0.15 -11.28
C SER A 376 1.28 -1.00 -12.44
N ASP A 377 1.08 -2.30 -12.19
CA ASP A 377 0.48 -3.21 -13.17
C ASP A 377 -0.99 -2.85 -13.44
N SER A 378 -1.73 -2.53 -12.36
CA SER A 378 -3.10 -2.00 -12.36
C SER A 378 -3.18 -0.76 -11.46
N TYR A 379 -3.19 0.41 -12.08
CA TYR A 379 -3.36 1.72 -11.47
C TYR A 379 -4.79 2.19 -11.72
N HIS A 380 -5.59 2.28 -10.66
CA HIS A 380 -7.04 2.36 -10.82
C HIS A 380 -7.75 3.34 -9.90
N ILE A 381 -8.90 3.82 -10.36
CA ILE A 381 -9.91 4.51 -9.55
C ILE A 381 -11.15 3.62 -9.55
N TYR A 382 -11.54 3.16 -8.36
CA TYR A 382 -12.72 2.32 -8.21
C TYR A 382 -13.98 3.03 -8.71
N GLY A 383 -14.83 2.31 -9.42
CA GLY A 383 -16.08 2.84 -9.94
C GLY A 383 -16.97 3.46 -8.84
N LYS A 384 -17.06 2.80 -7.68
CA LYS A 384 -17.80 3.29 -6.51
C LYS A 384 -17.32 4.67 -6.02
N ASP A 385 -16.07 5.03 -6.32
CA ASP A 385 -15.39 6.23 -5.85
C ASP A 385 -15.36 7.35 -6.91
N LEU A 386 -15.79 7.08 -8.16
CA LEU A 386 -15.77 8.08 -9.25
C LEU A 386 -16.59 9.33 -8.93
N ALA A 387 -17.73 9.18 -8.25
CA ALA A 387 -18.56 10.33 -7.88
C ALA A 387 -17.86 11.25 -6.87
N ASP A 388 -17.20 10.67 -5.86
CA ASP A 388 -16.41 11.44 -4.89
C ASP A 388 -15.16 12.02 -5.56
N PHE A 389 -14.45 11.24 -6.38
CA PHE A 389 -13.30 11.70 -7.15
C PHE A 389 -13.62 12.95 -7.99
N ARG A 390 -14.74 12.97 -8.71
CA ARG A 390 -15.16 14.16 -9.48
C ARG A 390 -15.41 15.37 -8.59
N LYS A 391 -16.07 15.17 -7.45
CA LYS A 391 -16.42 16.24 -6.52
C LYS A 391 -15.22 16.78 -5.74
N SER A 392 -14.39 15.90 -5.23
CA SER A 392 -13.37 16.19 -4.21
C SER A 392 -11.98 16.39 -4.81
N PHE A 393 -11.73 15.87 -6.01
CA PHE A 393 -10.47 16.05 -6.74
C PHE A 393 -10.65 16.88 -8.01
N ILE A 394 -11.46 16.42 -8.98
CA ILE A 394 -11.56 17.11 -10.30
C ILE A 394 -12.10 18.53 -10.15
N SER A 395 -13.18 18.73 -9.39
CA SER A 395 -13.77 20.07 -9.23
C SER A 395 -12.79 21.10 -8.63
N PRO A 396 -12.08 20.83 -7.51
CA PRO A 396 -11.01 21.72 -7.04
C PRO A 396 -9.88 21.94 -8.05
N VAL A 397 -9.44 20.89 -8.74
CA VAL A 397 -8.42 21.02 -9.80
C VAL A 397 -8.90 21.96 -10.90
N CYS A 398 -10.19 21.94 -11.26
CA CYS A 398 -10.78 22.86 -12.24
C CYS A 398 -10.85 24.30 -11.71
N LEU A 399 -11.31 24.48 -10.47
CA LEU A 399 -11.73 25.75 -9.89
C LEU A 399 -10.63 26.54 -9.17
N ARG A 400 -9.49 25.94 -8.87
CA ARG A 400 -8.43 26.59 -8.09
C ARG A 400 -7.12 26.61 -8.86
N ASP A 401 -6.19 27.46 -8.43
CA ASP A 401 -4.79 27.39 -8.84
C ASP A 401 -4.07 26.30 -8.06
N PHE A 402 -2.90 25.85 -8.54
CA PHE A 402 -2.19 24.69 -8.00
C PHE A 402 -1.71 24.95 -6.57
N GLU A 403 -1.24 26.16 -6.33
CA GLU A 403 -0.78 26.67 -5.05
C GLU A 403 -1.92 26.64 -4.00
N ASP A 404 -3.16 26.94 -4.40
CA ASP A 404 -4.32 26.93 -3.51
C ASP A 404 -4.79 25.53 -3.13
N ARG A 405 -4.36 24.50 -3.85
CA ARG A 405 -4.71 23.09 -3.57
C ARG A 405 -3.54 22.26 -3.07
N THR A 406 -2.44 22.91 -2.68
CA THR A 406 -1.25 22.23 -2.17
C THR A 406 -0.73 22.87 -0.89
N TRP A 407 0.11 22.13 -0.17
CA TRP A 407 0.80 22.57 1.04
C TRP A 407 2.29 22.27 0.92
N THR A 408 3.11 23.13 1.52
CA THR A 408 4.52 22.84 1.75
C THR A 408 4.68 21.87 2.92
N ARG A 409 5.80 21.14 3.01
CA ARG A 409 6.12 20.34 4.20
C ARG A 409 6.12 21.20 5.46
N GLY A 410 6.72 22.39 5.39
CA GLY A 410 6.81 23.32 6.51
C GLY A 410 5.44 23.75 7.04
N PHE A 411 4.50 24.06 6.14
CA PHE A 411 3.11 24.37 6.53
C PHE A 411 2.40 23.16 7.16
N ALA A 412 2.61 21.97 6.61
CA ALA A 412 1.92 20.77 7.08
C ALA A 412 2.48 20.21 8.40
N ASN A 413 3.68 20.63 8.81
CA ASN A 413 4.41 20.05 9.93
C ASN A 413 3.64 20.14 11.25
N GLU A 414 2.94 21.25 11.52
CA GLU A 414 2.15 21.42 12.74
C GLU A 414 1.06 20.36 12.85
N PHE A 415 0.34 20.07 11.76
CA PHE A 415 -0.68 19.02 11.75
C PHE A 415 -0.08 17.63 11.99
N PHE A 416 1.13 17.37 11.51
CA PHE A 416 1.81 16.09 11.75
C PHE A 416 2.28 15.95 13.19
N GLU A 417 2.81 17.01 13.81
CA GLU A 417 3.20 16.98 15.22
C GLU A 417 2.00 16.76 16.14
N GLU A 418 0.87 17.41 15.86
CA GLU A 418 -0.39 17.17 16.58
C GLU A 418 -0.87 15.73 16.40
N ALA A 419 -0.88 15.22 15.16
CA ALA A 419 -1.34 13.88 14.84
C ALA A 419 -0.52 12.78 15.54
N LYS A 420 0.79 12.95 15.75
CA LYS A 420 1.65 11.93 16.40
C LYS A 420 1.10 11.48 17.75
N SER A 421 0.63 12.43 18.56
CA SER A 421 0.09 12.12 19.90
C SER A 421 -1.23 11.35 19.80
N GLU A 422 -2.10 11.77 18.89
CA GLU A 422 -3.39 11.11 18.62
C GLU A 422 -3.21 9.69 18.08
N ILE A 423 -2.26 9.49 17.16
CA ILE A 423 -1.93 8.19 16.58
C ILE A 423 -1.40 7.24 17.67
N ALA A 424 -0.49 7.72 18.51
CA ALA A 424 0.04 6.91 19.63
C ALA A 424 -1.08 6.47 20.59
N GLU A 425 -2.00 7.36 20.93
CA GLU A 425 -3.18 7.01 21.73
C GLU A 425 -4.12 6.04 21.01
N LYS A 426 -4.37 6.25 19.71
CA LYS A 426 -5.21 5.40 18.87
C LYS A 426 -4.67 3.98 18.89
N ILE A 427 -3.38 3.80 18.61
CA ILE A 427 -2.68 2.50 18.61
C ILE A 427 -2.75 1.85 20.00
N LYS A 428 -2.54 2.61 21.08
CA LYS A 428 -2.63 2.08 22.45
C LYS A 428 -4.04 1.58 22.79
N LYS A 429 -5.10 2.33 22.47
CA LYS A 429 -6.49 1.91 22.69
C LYS A 429 -6.82 0.66 21.89
N GLN A 430 -6.33 0.63 20.66
CA GLN A 430 -6.40 -0.51 19.75
C GLN A 430 -5.77 -1.76 20.40
N ASP A 431 -4.57 -1.64 20.96
CA ASP A 431 -3.86 -2.72 21.66
C ASP A 431 -4.60 -3.24 22.89
N GLU A 432 -5.18 -2.33 23.68
CA GLU A 432 -5.99 -2.66 24.85
C GLU A 432 -7.25 -3.44 24.45
N ASN A 433 -7.94 -3.01 23.40
CA ASN A 433 -9.12 -3.71 22.87
C ASN A 433 -8.81 -5.15 22.44
N ILE A 434 -7.67 -5.39 21.76
CA ILE A 434 -7.26 -6.75 21.39
C ILE A 434 -7.04 -7.61 22.63
N LYS A 435 -6.33 -7.09 23.64
CA LYS A 435 -6.06 -7.82 24.88
C LYS A 435 -7.37 -8.23 25.57
N ASP A 436 -8.33 -7.31 25.63
CA ASP A 436 -9.65 -7.56 26.19
C ASP A 436 -10.45 -8.60 25.40
N GLN A 437 -10.46 -8.52 24.08
CA GLN A 437 -11.13 -9.51 23.22
C GLN A 437 -10.54 -10.91 23.42
N LEU A 438 -9.20 -11.04 23.45
CA LEU A 438 -8.51 -12.30 23.72
C LEU A 438 -8.84 -12.85 25.11
N GLN A 439 -8.93 -11.98 26.12
CA GLN A 439 -9.28 -12.36 27.49
C GLN A 439 -10.73 -12.85 27.59
N ARG A 440 -11.68 -12.15 26.95
CA ARG A 440 -13.09 -12.57 26.86
C ARG A 440 -13.24 -13.93 26.16
N LYS A 441 -12.54 -14.14 25.03
CA LYS A 441 -12.52 -15.44 24.33
C LYS A 441 -11.98 -16.56 25.23
N LYS A 442 -10.89 -16.33 25.97
CA LYS A 442 -10.33 -17.30 26.95
C LYS A 442 -11.33 -17.63 28.06
N GLN A 443 -11.98 -16.62 28.65
CA GLN A 443 -12.96 -16.81 29.73
C GLN A 443 -14.21 -17.55 29.26
N ALA A 444 -14.76 -17.21 28.08
CA ALA A 444 -15.92 -17.90 27.51
C ALA A 444 -15.64 -19.39 27.28
N GLN A 445 -14.47 -19.72 26.71
CA GLN A 445 -14.06 -21.11 26.53
C GLN A 445 -13.87 -21.85 27.86
N ALA A 446 -13.30 -21.20 28.88
CA ALA A 446 -13.13 -21.79 30.21
C ALA A 446 -14.48 -22.12 30.88
N ARG A 447 -15.47 -21.22 30.78
CA ARG A 447 -16.83 -21.42 31.29
C ARG A 447 -17.52 -22.61 30.62
N LEU A 448 -17.46 -22.70 29.29
CA LEU A 448 -18.00 -23.84 28.55
C LEU A 448 -17.33 -25.16 28.95
N ARG A 449 -15.98 -25.19 29.06
CA ARG A 449 -15.27 -26.41 29.49
C ARG A 449 -15.70 -26.89 30.87
N ARG A 450 -15.83 -25.99 31.85
CA ARG A 450 -16.30 -26.35 33.20
C ARG A 450 -17.72 -26.91 33.19
N LYS A 451 -18.61 -26.35 32.37
CA LYS A 451 -20.00 -26.79 32.24
C LYS A 451 -20.15 -28.20 31.66
N TYR A 452 -19.20 -28.64 30.82
CA TYR A 452 -19.30 -29.93 30.10
C TYR A 452 -18.30 -31.01 30.55
N ASN A 453 -17.22 -30.67 31.26
CA ASN A 453 -16.30 -31.63 31.87
C ASN A 453 -16.65 -31.99 33.34
N GLY A 454 -17.72 -31.40 33.89
CA GLY A 454 -18.23 -31.71 35.23
C GLY A 454 -19.35 -32.76 35.27
N LYS A 455 -19.39 -33.67 34.29
CA LYS A 455 -20.28 -34.84 34.28
C LYS A 455 -19.47 -36.11 34.18
#